data_AF-A0A3N5P0I0-F1
#
_entry.id   AF-A0A3N5P0I0-F1
#
_cell.length_a   1.000
_cell.length_b   1.000
_cell.length_c   1.000
_cell.angle_alpha   90.00
_cell.angle_beta   90.00
_cell.angle_gamma   90.00
#
_symmetry.space_group_name_H-M   'P 1'
#
loop_
_entity.id
_entity.type
_entity.pdbx_description
1 polymer ?
#
loop_
_entity_poly.entity_id
_entity_poly.type
_entity_poly.pdbx_seq_one_letter_code
_entity_poly.pdbx_strand_id
1 'polypeptide(L)'
;MTQQIQIETMHPSIRMLSDEQLQALHSASLDILSRTGIVMKSEKGRQLLLEAGAWESEGRLKIPEHVVMAAIGSAPSRITMHNRLGRLTMPLEEGKVFFGPGSDCPFTLDLESGERRQSVLEDVRRMAHVCDGLESLDFIMSMATPFDVATMDHYLHSFIAMIRGSAKPNVYTAREREDMQDIYEIACAVAGSETALREKPFLMLYAESISPLLYNDESVDKLLFCAEKGIPVTYPPSPNTGGGGPITLAGALALGNAECLVGLVLTQLVRPGTPFLYGMNTAALDMKSAIVAYGAPEWPLGMAAWTELGRSYGLPVWGVAGATDSKVVDTQAGIEATVTIMTAFLCRSNLNHDVGYIEYGSTSSAEM
;
A
#
# COMPACT_ATOMS: atom_id res chain seq x y z
N MET A 1 -40.29 10.12 21.17
CA MET A 1 -39.03 10.04 20.42
C MET A 1 -38.66 11.45 20.02
N THR A 2 -37.68 12.03 20.71
CA THR A 2 -37.10 13.33 20.34
C THR A 2 -36.32 13.13 19.04
N GLN A 3 -36.76 13.75 17.94
CA GLN A 3 -35.93 13.86 16.74
C GLN A 3 -34.65 14.60 17.14
N GLN A 4 -33.53 13.90 17.22
CA GLN A 4 -32.23 14.55 17.34
C GLN A 4 -32.01 15.36 16.06
N ILE A 5 -31.78 16.65 16.21
CA ILE A 5 -31.34 17.51 15.11
C ILE A 5 -29.98 16.97 14.67
N GLN A 6 -29.87 16.57 13.40
CA GLN A 6 -28.57 16.18 12.85
C GLN A 6 -27.69 17.43 12.76
N ILE A 7 -26.69 17.50 13.63
CA ILE A 7 -25.63 18.49 13.55
C ILE A 7 -24.62 17.95 12.52
N GLU A 8 -24.38 18.70 11.46
CA GLU A 8 -23.38 18.34 10.46
C GLU A 8 -21.98 18.41 11.08
N THR A 9 -21.27 17.28 11.08
CA THR A 9 -19.89 17.20 11.59
C THR A 9 -18.96 17.84 10.57
N MET A 10 -18.16 18.83 10.98
CA MET A 10 -17.13 19.38 10.12
C MET A 10 -16.05 18.33 9.83
N HIS A 11 -15.59 18.28 8.57
CA HIS A 11 -14.52 17.41 8.13
C HIS A 11 -13.30 18.24 7.75
N PRO A 12 -12.53 18.76 8.74
CA PRO A 12 -11.36 19.58 8.45
C PRO A 12 -10.35 18.78 7.63
N SER A 13 -9.64 19.47 6.74
CA SER A 13 -8.55 18.91 5.96
C SER A 13 -7.32 19.81 6.01
N ILE A 14 -6.14 19.21 5.94
CA ILE A 14 -4.88 19.94 5.78
C ILE A 14 -4.45 19.94 4.32
N ARG A 15 -3.80 21.02 3.93
CA ARG A 15 -3.10 21.15 2.65
C ARG A 15 -1.66 21.57 2.92
N MET A 16 -0.72 20.75 2.49
CA MET A 16 0.72 20.90 2.71
C MET A 16 1.43 21.54 1.53
N LEU A 17 0.95 21.33 0.30
CA LEU A 17 1.61 21.80 -0.91
C LEU A 17 0.76 22.85 -1.63
N SER A 18 1.40 23.91 -2.14
CA SER A 18 0.78 24.81 -3.11
C SER A 18 0.58 24.12 -4.46
N ASP A 19 -0.22 24.72 -5.35
CA ASP A 19 -0.44 24.18 -6.71
C ASP A 19 0.88 24.15 -7.50
N GLU A 20 1.74 25.16 -7.31
CA GLU A 20 3.06 25.22 -7.93
C GLU A 20 3.99 24.12 -7.39
N GLN A 21 3.93 23.81 -6.10
CA GLN A 21 4.74 22.73 -5.50
C GLN A 21 4.28 21.35 -5.97
N LEU A 22 2.97 21.13 -6.08
CA LEU A 22 2.40 19.91 -6.65
C LEU A 22 2.83 19.73 -8.11
N GLN A 23 2.72 20.78 -8.92
CA GLN A 23 3.16 20.76 -10.30
C GLN A 23 4.67 20.51 -10.42
N ALA A 24 5.48 21.11 -9.54
CA ALA A 24 6.92 20.90 -9.52
C ALA A 24 7.29 19.44 -9.21
N LEU A 25 6.62 18.80 -8.25
CA LEU A 25 6.82 17.38 -7.94
C LEU A 25 6.40 16.48 -9.11
N HIS A 26 5.25 16.75 -9.72
CA HIS A 26 4.80 15.99 -10.90
C HIS A 26 5.78 16.14 -12.08
N SER A 27 6.16 17.37 -12.44
CA SER A 27 7.12 17.62 -13.51
C SER A 27 8.49 17.01 -13.22
N ALA A 28 8.99 17.07 -11.98
CA ALA A 28 10.23 16.39 -11.60
C ALA A 28 10.12 14.87 -11.76
N SER A 29 8.95 14.30 -11.48
CA SER A 29 8.70 12.86 -11.66
C SER A 29 8.76 12.48 -13.15
N LEU A 30 8.15 13.28 -14.02
CA LEU A 30 8.21 13.11 -15.48
C LEU A 30 9.63 13.29 -16.02
N ASP A 31 10.41 14.22 -15.48
CA ASP A 31 11.82 14.40 -15.82
C ASP A 31 12.65 13.18 -15.41
N ILE A 32 12.40 12.60 -14.22
CA ILE A 32 13.03 11.36 -13.79
C ILE A 32 12.72 10.24 -14.80
N LEU A 33 11.46 10.07 -15.20
CA LEU A 33 11.06 9.00 -16.12
C LEU A 33 11.61 9.18 -17.55
N SER A 34 11.60 10.41 -18.07
CA SER A 34 12.00 10.69 -19.46
C SER A 34 13.51 10.89 -19.63
N ARG A 35 14.21 11.43 -18.62
CA ARG A 35 15.66 11.73 -18.69
C ARG A 35 16.50 10.67 -17.99
N THR A 36 16.14 10.26 -16.78
CA THR A 36 16.90 9.25 -16.01
C THR A 36 16.47 7.83 -16.37
N GLY A 37 15.17 7.58 -16.47
CA GLY A 37 14.60 6.28 -16.81
C GLY A 37 14.75 5.21 -15.75
N ILE A 38 14.17 4.06 -16.04
CA ILE A 38 14.08 2.91 -15.13
C ILE A 38 14.91 1.72 -15.62
N VAL A 39 15.23 0.85 -14.68
CA VAL A 39 15.75 -0.49 -14.96
C VAL A 39 14.58 -1.46 -14.90
N MET A 40 14.12 -1.90 -16.07
CA MET A 40 13.09 -2.92 -16.22
C MET A 40 13.77 -4.26 -16.52
N LYS A 41 13.74 -5.19 -15.56
CA LYS A 41 14.25 -6.56 -15.76
C LYS A 41 13.23 -7.43 -16.49
N SER A 42 11.95 -7.22 -16.23
CA SER A 42 10.86 -7.97 -16.85
C SER A 42 10.81 -7.69 -18.34
N GLU A 43 11.07 -8.71 -19.16
CA GLU A 43 10.98 -8.56 -20.62
C GLU A 43 9.54 -8.24 -21.06
N LYS A 44 8.53 -8.83 -20.40
CA LYS A 44 7.12 -8.51 -20.66
C LYS A 44 6.82 -7.04 -20.36
N GLY A 45 7.25 -6.56 -19.18
CA GLY A 45 7.08 -5.15 -18.80
C GLY A 45 7.83 -4.20 -19.76
N ARG A 46 9.03 -4.59 -20.18
CA ARG A 46 9.83 -3.85 -21.16
C ARG A 46 9.11 -3.76 -22.51
N GLN A 47 8.60 -4.88 -23.02
CA GLN A 47 7.87 -4.91 -24.28
C GLN A 47 6.63 -4.01 -24.24
N LEU A 48 5.81 -4.10 -23.19
CA LEU A 48 4.62 -3.25 -23.00
C LEU A 48 4.97 -1.76 -23.06
N LEU A 49 6.02 -1.35 -22.34
CA LEU A 49 6.45 0.05 -22.32
C LEU A 49 6.94 0.52 -23.69
N LEU A 50 7.75 -0.29 -24.39
CA LEU A 50 8.26 0.05 -25.73
C LEU A 50 7.12 0.18 -26.76
N GLU A 51 6.16 -0.74 -26.73
CA GLU A 51 4.97 -0.68 -27.59
C GLU A 51 4.10 0.56 -27.30
N ALA A 52 4.08 1.03 -26.05
CA ALA A 52 3.41 2.25 -25.66
C ALA A 52 4.15 3.54 -26.05
N GLY A 53 5.39 3.46 -26.54
CA GLY A 53 6.19 4.62 -26.95
C GLY A 53 7.32 5.00 -26.00
N ALA A 54 7.62 4.19 -24.98
CA ALA A 54 8.88 4.27 -24.26
C ALA A 54 10.06 3.97 -25.21
N TRP A 55 11.25 4.44 -24.85
CA TRP A 55 12.47 4.15 -25.63
C TRP A 55 13.62 3.79 -24.71
N GLU A 56 14.61 3.10 -25.25
CA GLU A 56 15.83 2.77 -24.51
C GLU A 56 16.92 3.79 -24.79
N SER A 57 17.58 4.26 -23.73
CA SER A 57 18.76 5.12 -23.83
C SER A 57 19.66 4.87 -22.63
N GLU A 58 20.96 4.70 -22.88
CA GLU A 58 21.97 4.46 -21.83
C GLU A 58 21.66 3.23 -20.96
N GLY A 59 21.08 2.17 -21.55
CA GLY A 59 20.73 0.93 -20.86
C GLY A 59 19.56 1.06 -19.88
N ARG A 60 18.75 2.12 -20.00
CA ARG A 60 17.54 2.35 -19.19
C ARG A 60 16.36 2.65 -20.10
N LEU A 61 15.16 2.22 -19.69
CA LEU A 61 13.92 2.60 -20.37
C LEU A 61 13.50 3.99 -19.91
N LYS A 62 13.26 4.87 -20.88
CA LYS A 62 12.73 6.21 -20.68
C LYS A 62 11.25 6.20 -21.06
N ILE A 63 10.41 6.82 -20.23
CA ILE A 63 8.96 6.83 -20.43
C ILE A 63 8.53 8.27 -20.73
N PRO A 64 7.86 8.54 -21.86
CA PRO A 64 7.40 9.88 -22.20
C PRO A 64 6.16 10.25 -21.38
N GLU A 65 5.97 11.55 -21.17
CA GLU A 65 4.84 12.11 -20.43
C GLU A 65 3.47 11.62 -20.93
N HIS A 66 3.26 11.55 -22.25
CA HIS A 66 1.96 11.16 -22.78
C HIS A 66 1.54 9.73 -22.40
N VAL A 67 2.49 8.81 -22.19
CA VAL A 67 2.22 7.44 -21.71
C VAL A 67 1.75 7.47 -20.25
N VAL A 68 2.42 8.27 -19.42
CA VAL A 68 2.06 8.46 -18.01
C VAL A 68 0.67 9.09 -17.88
N MET A 69 0.42 10.18 -18.63
CA MET A 69 -0.86 10.89 -18.59
C MET A 69 -2.01 10.05 -19.12
N ALA A 70 -1.78 9.20 -20.13
CA ALA A 70 -2.78 8.26 -20.62
C ALA A 70 -3.19 7.24 -19.54
N ALA A 71 -2.22 6.73 -18.78
CA ALA A 71 -2.48 5.80 -17.68
C ALA A 71 -3.23 6.47 -16.52
N ILE A 72 -2.84 7.70 -16.14
CA ILE A 72 -3.59 8.49 -15.14
C ILE A 72 -5.04 8.67 -15.60
N GLY A 73 -5.26 9.04 -16.87
CA GLY A 73 -6.60 9.28 -17.40
C GLY A 73 -7.48 8.04 -17.56
N SER A 74 -6.90 6.83 -17.62
CA SER A 74 -7.67 5.58 -17.77
C SER A 74 -8.00 4.90 -16.45
N ALA A 75 -7.28 5.23 -15.38
CA ALA A 75 -7.46 4.58 -14.09
C ALA A 75 -8.70 5.11 -13.35
N PRO A 76 -9.43 4.24 -12.63
CA PRO A 76 -10.66 4.64 -11.94
C PRO A 76 -10.35 5.45 -10.68
N SER A 77 -11.13 6.50 -10.45
CA SER A 77 -11.05 7.32 -9.23
C SER A 77 -11.63 6.66 -7.97
N ARG A 78 -12.17 5.45 -8.12
CA ARG A 78 -12.86 4.71 -7.07
C ARG A 78 -12.54 3.22 -7.14
N ILE A 79 -12.17 2.63 -6.01
CA ILE A 79 -12.00 1.18 -5.84
C ILE A 79 -13.02 0.68 -4.82
N THR A 80 -13.86 -0.28 -5.20
CA THR A 80 -14.86 -0.85 -4.29
C THR A 80 -14.36 -2.11 -3.61
N MET A 81 -14.05 -2.03 -2.32
CA MET A 81 -13.69 -3.18 -1.51
C MET A 81 -14.89 -3.68 -0.70
N HIS A 82 -15.18 -4.96 -0.82
CA HIS A 82 -16.28 -5.65 -0.16
C HIS A 82 -15.76 -6.56 0.94
N ASN A 83 -16.57 -6.84 1.94
CA ASN A 83 -16.28 -7.92 2.86
C ASN A 83 -16.62 -9.28 2.19
N ARG A 84 -16.19 -10.38 2.79
CA ARG A 84 -16.41 -11.75 2.29
C ARG A 84 -17.90 -12.16 2.23
N LEU A 85 -18.79 -11.38 2.84
CA LEU A 85 -20.24 -11.55 2.76
C LEU A 85 -20.87 -10.75 1.61
N GLY A 86 -20.06 -10.07 0.80
CA GLY A 86 -20.50 -9.31 -0.38
C GLY A 86 -21.10 -7.94 -0.07
N ARG A 87 -20.92 -7.41 1.15
CA ARG A 87 -21.30 -6.03 1.50
C ARG A 87 -20.15 -5.08 1.15
N LEU A 88 -20.46 -3.98 0.47
CA LEU A 88 -19.51 -2.89 0.26
C LEU A 88 -19.17 -2.25 1.61
N THR A 89 -17.92 -2.37 2.05
CA THR A 89 -17.44 -1.83 3.33
C THR A 89 -16.41 -0.73 3.14
N MET A 90 -15.59 -0.81 2.07
CA MET A 90 -14.48 0.11 1.82
C MET A 90 -14.51 0.65 0.38
N PRO A 91 -15.40 1.60 0.06
CA PRO A 91 -15.28 2.39 -1.16
C PRO A 91 -14.11 3.37 -1.03
N LEU A 92 -12.96 3.02 -1.59
CA LEU A 92 -11.78 3.88 -1.65
C LEU A 92 -12.02 4.95 -2.72
N GLU A 93 -12.36 6.16 -2.28
CA GLU A 93 -12.65 7.33 -3.12
C GLU A 93 -12.38 8.59 -2.28
N GLU A 94 -12.24 9.73 -2.94
CA GLU A 94 -11.88 11.00 -2.29
C GLU A 94 -12.69 11.28 -1.01
N GLY A 95 -11.97 11.63 0.07
CA GLY A 95 -12.56 12.02 1.35
C GLY A 95 -12.84 10.88 2.33
N LYS A 96 -12.89 9.63 1.87
CA LYS A 96 -13.08 8.46 2.75
C LYS A 96 -11.75 7.93 3.26
N VAL A 97 -11.69 7.62 4.55
CA VAL A 97 -10.46 7.21 5.25
C VAL A 97 -10.75 5.89 5.96
N PHE A 98 -9.92 4.88 5.70
CA PHE A 98 -10.02 3.55 6.27
C PHE A 98 -8.69 3.16 6.92
N PHE A 99 -8.76 2.39 7.99
CA PHE A 99 -7.60 1.94 8.74
C PHE A 99 -7.52 0.42 8.78
N GLY A 100 -6.32 -0.11 8.90
CA GLY A 100 -6.09 -1.52 9.06
C GLY A 100 -4.66 -1.79 9.49
N PRO A 101 -4.37 -3.05 9.80
CA PRO A 101 -3.04 -3.45 10.22
C PRO A 101 -2.06 -3.49 9.03
N GLY A 102 -0.80 -3.84 9.28
CA GLY A 102 0.21 -4.10 8.25
C GLY A 102 0.45 -5.60 7.98
N SER A 103 1.36 -5.93 7.06
CA SER A 103 1.75 -7.30 6.68
C SER A 103 3.04 -7.82 7.33
N ASP A 104 3.13 -9.13 7.53
CA ASP A 104 4.38 -9.89 7.49
C ASP A 104 5.48 -9.53 8.53
N CYS A 105 5.15 -8.98 9.71
CA CYS A 105 6.17 -8.77 10.75
C CYS A 105 6.86 -10.08 11.13
N PRO A 106 8.20 -10.11 11.18
CA PRO A 106 8.92 -11.34 11.53
C PRO A 106 8.76 -11.75 13.00
N PHE A 107 8.37 -10.81 13.86
CA PHE A 107 8.14 -11.06 15.27
C PHE A 107 6.74 -10.61 15.68
N THR A 108 6.26 -11.15 16.79
CA THR A 108 5.06 -10.68 17.48
C THR A 108 5.38 -10.47 18.94
N LEU A 109 4.76 -9.46 19.55
CA LEU A 109 4.66 -9.34 21.00
C LEU A 109 3.52 -10.26 21.45
N ASP A 110 3.84 -11.28 22.24
CA ASP A 110 2.85 -12.24 22.71
C ASP A 110 2.03 -11.65 23.87
N LEU A 111 0.71 -11.61 23.71
CA LEU A 111 -0.23 -11.06 24.70
C LEU A 111 -0.21 -11.79 26.06
N GLU A 112 0.10 -13.10 26.06
CA GLU A 112 0.03 -13.93 27.27
C GLU A 112 1.33 -13.87 28.06
N SER A 113 2.47 -14.01 27.38
CA SER A 113 3.79 -13.98 28.02
C SER A 113 4.40 -12.58 28.13
N GLY A 114 3.98 -11.64 27.28
CA GLY A 114 4.63 -10.34 27.11
C GLY A 114 5.98 -10.42 26.39
N GLU A 115 6.34 -11.57 25.83
CA GLU A 115 7.63 -11.78 25.18
C GLU A 115 7.55 -11.51 23.68
N ARG A 116 8.60 -10.89 23.15
CA ARG A 116 8.83 -10.76 21.72
C ARG A 116 9.39 -12.07 21.16
N ARG A 117 8.63 -12.75 20.31
CA ARG A 117 9.03 -14.03 19.70
C ARG A 117 8.82 -14.03 18.19
N GLN A 118 9.43 -15.00 17.51
CA GLN A 118 9.09 -15.24 16.10
C GLN A 118 7.61 -15.58 16.00
N SER A 119 6.97 -15.01 14.99
CA SER A 119 5.55 -15.22 14.75
C SER A 119 5.30 -16.59 14.09
N VAL A 120 4.08 -17.09 14.31
CA VAL A 120 3.58 -18.37 13.80
C VAL A 120 2.25 -18.16 13.09
N LEU A 121 1.77 -19.14 12.34
CA LEU A 121 0.54 -19.04 11.56
C LEU A 121 -0.70 -18.71 12.41
N GLU A 122 -0.73 -19.19 13.64
CA GLU A 122 -1.80 -18.87 14.57
C GLU A 122 -1.84 -17.38 14.94
N ASP A 123 -0.71 -16.67 14.95
CA ASP A 123 -0.67 -15.22 15.19
C ASP A 123 -1.38 -14.46 14.06
N VAL A 124 -1.19 -14.87 12.80
CA VAL A 124 -1.92 -14.31 11.64
C VAL A 124 -3.43 -14.45 11.83
N ARG A 125 -3.89 -15.65 12.22
CA ARG A 125 -5.32 -15.92 12.43
C ARG A 125 -5.88 -15.13 13.62
N ARG A 126 -5.14 -15.07 14.74
CA ARG A 126 -5.53 -14.33 15.94
C ARG A 126 -5.63 -12.84 15.65
N MET A 127 -4.65 -12.27 14.95
CA MET A 127 -4.65 -10.84 14.64
C MET A 127 -5.76 -10.46 13.68
N ALA A 128 -6.03 -11.29 12.66
CA ALA A 128 -7.20 -11.12 11.81
C ALA A 128 -8.50 -11.15 12.63
N HIS A 129 -8.62 -12.05 13.62
CA HIS A 129 -9.79 -12.14 14.48
C HIS A 129 -9.95 -10.94 15.43
N VAL A 130 -8.86 -10.43 16.00
CA VAL A 130 -8.86 -9.19 16.79
C VAL A 130 -9.33 -8.04 15.91
N CYS A 131 -8.75 -7.89 14.72
CA CYS A 131 -9.14 -6.86 13.78
C CYS A 131 -10.61 -6.98 13.38
N ASP A 132 -11.17 -8.19 13.22
CA ASP A 132 -12.59 -8.40 12.92
C ASP A 132 -13.51 -7.76 13.98
N GLY A 133 -13.14 -7.89 15.26
CA GLY A 133 -13.89 -7.35 16.40
C GLY A 133 -13.76 -5.85 16.63
N LEU A 134 -12.76 -5.19 16.03
CA LEU A 134 -12.53 -3.75 16.19
C LEU A 134 -13.27 -2.95 15.11
N GLU A 135 -14.25 -2.13 15.50
CA GLU A 135 -15.02 -1.30 14.54
C GLU A 135 -14.14 -0.26 13.82
N SER A 136 -13.05 0.18 14.44
CA SER A 136 -12.12 1.19 13.88
C SER A 136 -11.12 0.64 12.87
N LEU A 137 -11.05 -0.69 12.69
CA LEU A 137 -10.22 -1.32 11.65
C LEU A 137 -11.13 -1.85 10.55
N ASP A 138 -10.94 -1.38 9.33
CA ASP A 138 -11.84 -1.63 8.21
C ASP A 138 -11.42 -2.82 7.35
N PHE A 139 -10.12 -3.14 7.32
CA PHE A 139 -9.52 -4.27 6.59
C PHE A 139 -8.52 -5.04 7.46
N ILE A 140 -8.02 -6.15 6.93
CA ILE A 140 -7.00 -6.99 7.54
C ILE A 140 -5.81 -7.17 6.60
N MET A 141 -4.65 -7.38 7.21
CA MET A 141 -3.38 -7.80 6.62
C MET A 141 -2.78 -8.88 7.53
N SER A 142 -1.74 -9.57 7.07
CA SER A 142 -1.21 -10.77 7.75
C SER A 142 -0.66 -10.48 9.15
N MET A 143 -0.13 -9.27 9.39
CA MET A 143 0.58 -8.83 10.60
C MET A 143 1.80 -9.66 10.99
N ALA A 144 1.96 -10.89 10.49
CA ALA A 144 2.95 -11.83 10.93
C ALA A 144 3.43 -12.69 9.76
N THR A 145 4.73 -12.98 9.74
CA THR A 145 5.31 -14.02 8.89
C THR A 145 5.30 -15.36 9.64
N PRO A 146 4.60 -16.41 9.15
CA PRO A 146 4.44 -17.66 9.88
C PRO A 146 5.68 -18.57 9.81
N PHE A 147 6.63 -18.42 10.75
CA PHE A 147 7.89 -19.18 10.74
C PHE A 147 7.75 -20.68 11.01
N ASP A 148 6.58 -21.14 11.47
CA ASP A 148 6.22 -22.56 11.62
C ASP A 148 5.69 -23.20 10.34
N VAL A 149 5.58 -22.42 9.25
CA VAL A 149 5.21 -22.89 7.90
C VAL A 149 6.44 -22.89 7.00
N ALA A 150 6.46 -23.78 6.00
CA ALA A 150 7.52 -23.79 4.99
C ALA A 150 7.57 -22.44 4.25
N THR A 151 8.76 -21.89 4.02
CA THR A 151 8.96 -20.54 3.46
C THR A 151 8.23 -20.31 2.14
N MET A 152 8.12 -21.34 1.31
CA MET A 152 7.44 -21.25 0.01
C MET A 152 5.92 -21.12 0.13
N ASP A 153 5.35 -21.51 1.28
CA ASP A 153 3.90 -21.57 1.50
C ASP A 153 3.41 -20.47 2.45
N HIS A 154 4.30 -19.57 2.91
CA HIS A 154 3.98 -18.51 3.88
C HIS A 154 2.77 -17.67 3.46
N TYR A 155 2.79 -17.11 2.26
CA TYR A 155 1.74 -16.20 1.78
C TYR A 155 0.39 -16.90 1.60
N LEU A 156 0.39 -18.11 1.06
CA LEU A 156 -0.82 -18.91 0.86
C LEU A 156 -1.48 -19.26 2.21
N HIS A 157 -0.68 -19.74 3.16
CA HIS A 157 -1.17 -20.06 4.50
C HIS A 157 -1.64 -18.82 5.25
N SER A 158 -0.91 -17.70 5.17
CA SER A 158 -1.32 -16.43 5.75
C SER A 158 -2.67 -15.96 5.18
N PHE A 159 -2.86 -16.03 3.86
CA PHE A 159 -4.14 -15.71 3.24
C PHE A 159 -5.29 -16.58 3.78
N ILE A 160 -5.08 -17.90 3.86
CA ILE A 160 -6.05 -18.85 4.41
C ILE A 160 -6.36 -18.55 5.89
N ALA A 161 -5.35 -18.20 6.69
CA ALA A 161 -5.52 -17.85 8.08
C ALA A 161 -6.32 -16.55 8.25
N MET A 162 -6.04 -15.52 7.44
CA MET A 162 -6.78 -14.26 7.46
C MET A 162 -8.25 -14.43 7.09
N ILE A 163 -8.56 -15.15 6.00
CA ILE A 163 -9.96 -15.39 5.59
C ILE A 163 -10.74 -16.22 6.62
N ARG A 164 -10.06 -17.07 7.41
CA ARG A 164 -10.67 -17.83 8.50
C ARG A 164 -10.84 -17.00 9.77
N GLY A 165 -9.98 -16.02 10.00
CA GLY A 165 -10.01 -15.13 11.16
C GLY A 165 -11.05 -14.01 11.06
N SER A 166 -11.35 -13.53 9.86
CA SER A 166 -12.21 -12.36 9.65
C SER A 166 -13.07 -12.44 8.39
N ALA A 167 -14.16 -11.67 8.36
CA ALA A 167 -14.95 -11.42 7.17
C ALA A 167 -14.57 -10.14 6.42
N LYS A 168 -13.74 -9.27 7.00
CA LYS A 168 -13.36 -7.95 6.44
C LYS A 168 -12.57 -8.09 5.13
N PRO A 169 -12.54 -7.04 4.28
CA PRO A 169 -11.65 -6.99 3.12
C PRO A 169 -10.19 -7.28 3.52
N ASN A 170 -9.46 -7.91 2.62
CA ASN A 170 -8.10 -8.38 2.84
C ASN A 170 -7.13 -7.61 1.93
N VAL A 171 -6.03 -7.13 2.48
CA VAL A 171 -4.88 -6.71 1.68
C VAL A 171 -3.80 -7.78 1.88
N TYR A 172 -3.49 -8.51 0.81
CA TYR A 172 -2.60 -9.67 0.88
C TYR A 172 -1.29 -9.39 0.16
N THR A 173 -0.24 -10.09 0.60
CA THR A 173 1.07 -10.14 -0.03
C THR A 173 1.25 -11.49 -0.71
N ALA A 174 2.16 -11.53 -1.70
CA ALA A 174 2.51 -12.75 -2.40
C ALA A 174 3.96 -12.69 -2.87
N ARG A 175 4.62 -13.85 -2.93
CA ARG A 175 6.00 -13.97 -3.42
C ARG A 175 6.05 -13.80 -4.93
N GLU A 176 5.37 -14.70 -5.64
CA GLU A 176 5.40 -14.85 -7.09
C GLU A 176 4.01 -15.11 -7.67
N ARG A 177 3.94 -15.30 -8.99
CA ARG A 177 2.70 -15.43 -9.73
C ARG A 177 1.97 -16.74 -9.41
N GLU A 178 2.69 -17.80 -9.11
CA GLU A 178 2.18 -19.11 -8.69
C GLU A 178 1.38 -18.98 -7.38
N ASP A 179 1.98 -18.38 -6.35
CA ASP A 179 1.29 -18.09 -5.07
C ASP A 179 0.02 -17.26 -5.31
N MET A 180 0.07 -16.27 -6.19
CA MET A 180 -1.10 -15.44 -6.54
C MET A 180 -2.19 -16.24 -7.25
N GLN A 181 -1.83 -17.21 -8.09
CA GLN A 181 -2.79 -18.06 -8.77
C GLN A 181 -3.54 -18.92 -7.76
N ASP A 182 -2.85 -19.53 -6.80
CA ASP A 182 -3.48 -20.34 -5.75
C ASP A 182 -4.39 -19.49 -4.85
N ILE A 183 -3.92 -18.30 -4.43
CA ILE A 183 -4.73 -17.35 -3.64
C ILE A 183 -5.97 -16.91 -4.43
N TYR A 184 -5.82 -16.66 -5.73
CA TYR A 184 -6.92 -16.26 -6.60
C TYR A 184 -7.96 -17.36 -6.77
N GLU A 185 -7.55 -18.62 -6.89
CA GLU A 185 -8.47 -19.77 -6.96
C GLU A 185 -9.27 -19.93 -5.67
N ILE A 186 -8.61 -19.82 -4.52
CA ILE A 186 -9.30 -19.80 -3.21
C ILE A 186 -10.28 -18.63 -3.15
N ALA A 187 -9.86 -17.44 -3.58
CA ALA A 187 -10.70 -16.26 -3.55
C ALA A 187 -11.94 -16.40 -4.45
N CYS A 188 -11.79 -16.97 -5.64
CA CYS A 188 -12.89 -17.27 -6.54
C CYS A 188 -13.86 -18.29 -5.93
N ALA A 189 -13.34 -19.35 -5.29
CA ALA A 189 -14.16 -20.33 -4.59
C ALA A 189 -14.95 -19.70 -3.44
N VAL A 190 -14.32 -18.80 -2.67
CA VAL A 190 -14.95 -18.06 -1.58
C VAL A 190 -16.03 -17.09 -2.08
N ALA A 191 -15.76 -16.36 -3.17
CA ALA A 191 -16.73 -15.45 -3.79
C ALA A 191 -17.85 -16.20 -4.54
N GLY A 192 -17.63 -17.47 -4.90
CA GLY A 192 -18.54 -18.33 -5.65
C GLY A 192 -18.27 -18.38 -7.17
N SER A 193 -17.50 -17.43 -7.72
CA SER A 193 -16.99 -17.46 -9.09
C SER A 193 -15.97 -16.34 -9.33
N GLU A 194 -15.22 -16.41 -10.43
CA GLU A 194 -14.38 -15.29 -10.91
C GLU A 194 -15.21 -14.02 -11.17
N THR A 195 -16.40 -14.15 -11.77
CA THR A 195 -17.28 -13.01 -12.03
C THR A 195 -17.73 -12.35 -10.73
N ALA A 196 -18.16 -13.14 -9.74
CA ALA A 196 -18.57 -12.63 -8.44
C ALA A 196 -17.42 -11.93 -7.70
N LEU A 197 -16.20 -12.49 -7.77
CA LEU A 197 -15.03 -11.86 -7.18
C LEU A 197 -14.69 -10.52 -7.86
N ARG A 198 -14.79 -10.45 -9.19
CA ARG A 198 -14.52 -9.23 -9.96
C ARG A 198 -15.54 -8.13 -9.70
N GLU A 199 -16.82 -8.49 -9.53
CA GLU A 199 -17.89 -7.53 -9.21
C GLU A 199 -17.82 -7.01 -7.77
N LYS A 200 -17.41 -7.88 -6.85
CA LYS A 200 -17.35 -7.59 -5.41
C LYS A 200 -16.02 -8.04 -4.81
N PRO A 201 -14.89 -7.39 -5.18
CA PRO A 201 -13.59 -7.83 -4.72
C PRO A 201 -13.49 -7.61 -3.22
N PHE A 202 -13.08 -8.66 -2.50
CA PHE A 202 -12.79 -8.60 -1.08
C PHE A 202 -11.28 -8.69 -0.79
N LEU A 203 -10.45 -8.73 -1.83
CA LEU A 203 -9.01 -8.72 -1.72
C LEU A 203 -8.37 -7.67 -2.62
N MET A 204 -7.23 -7.16 -2.19
CA MET A 204 -6.33 -6.27 -2.92
C MET A 204 -4.90 -6.77 -2.73
N LEU A 205 -4.11 -6.76 -3.79
CA LEU A 205 -2.69 -7.09 -3.68
C LEU A 205 -1.90 -5.88 -3.17
N TYR A 206 -1.02 -6.13 -2.20
CA TYR A 206 0.11 -5.27 -1.87
C TYR A 206 1.39 -5.81 -2.52
N ALA A 207 1.99 -5.05 -3.44
CA ALA A 207 3.28 -5.32 -4.05
C ALA A 207 4.10 -4.02 -4.12
N GLU A 208 5.41 -4.10 -4.34
CA GLU A 208 6.29 -2.93 -4.30
C GLU A 208 7.32 -2.98 -5.45
N SER A 209 7.71 -1.80 -5.96
CA SER A 209 8.95 -1.68 -6.73
C SER A 209 10.16 -1.61 -5.82
N ILE A 210 11.34 -1.82 -6.40
CA ILE A 210 12.61 -1.68 -5.67
C ILE A 210 13.16 -0.28 -5.96
N SER A 211 13.09 0.60 -4.97
CA SER A 211 13.71 1.91 -5.07
C SER A 211 15.24 1.81 -4.94
N PRO A 212 16.03 2.53 -5.76
CA PRO A 212 15.60 3.47 -6.80
C PRO A 212 15.44 2.83 -8.20
N LEU A 213 14.29 3.04 -8.82
CA LEU A 213 13.97 2.88 -10.25
C LEU A 213 14.21 1.47 -10.80
N LEU A 214 14.04 0.43 -9.99
CA LEU A 214 14.23 -0.97 -10.37
C LEU A 214 12.92 -1.77 -10.31
N TYR A 215 12.65 -2.50 -11.38
CA TYR A 215 11.47 -3.35 -11.55
C TYR A 215 11.95 -4.74 -11.93
N ASN A 216 11.95 -5.66 -10.97
CA ASN A 216 12.30 -7.05 -11.18
C ASN A 216 11.15 -7.85 -11.81
N ASP A 217 11.46 -9.05 -12.27
CA ASP A 217 10.52 -9.94 -12.95
C ASP A 217 9.34 -10.27 -12.04
N GLU A 218 9.64 -10.67 -10.80
CA GLU A 218 8.63 -11.12 -9.84
C GLU A 218 7.62 -10.00 -9.52
N SER A 219 8.09 -8.77 -9.28
CA SER A 219 7.18 -7.69 -8.91
C SER A 219 6.32 -7.21 -10.07
N VAL A 220 6.87 -7.16 -11.28
CA VAL A 220 6.11 -6.81 -12.48
C VAL A 220 5.07 -7.89 -12.79
N ASP A 221 5.42 -9.18 -12.73
CA ASP A 221 4.47 -10.25 -13.08
C ASP A 221 3.25 -10.26 -12.14
N LYS A 222 3.42 -9.85 -10.87
CA LYS A 222 2.32 -9.64 -9.92
C LYS A 222 1.36 -8.52 -10.35
N LEU A 223 1.89 -7.38 -10.82
CA LEU A 223 1.06 -6.30 -11.36
C LEU A 223 0.29 -6.72 -12.61
N LEU A 224 0.96 -7.40 -13.54
CA LEU A 224 0.33 -7.89 -14.77
C LEU A 224 -0.78 -8.88 -14.43
N PHE A 225 -0.55 -9.80 -13.49
CA PHE A 225 -1.58 -10.73 -13.00
C PHE A 225 -2.81 -9.99 -12.45
N CYS A 226 -2.61 -8.97 -11.61
CA CYS A 226 -3.72 -8.16 -11.09
C CYS A 226 -4.53 -7.50 -12.20
N ALA A 227 -3.87 -6.91 -13.19
CA ALA A 227 -4.55 -6.28 -14.34
C ALA A 227 -5.27 -7.32 -15.23
N GLU A 228 -4.67 -8.48 -15.47
CA GLU A 228 -5.31 -9.59 -16.20
C GLU A 228 -6.58 -10.08 -15.49
N LYS A 229 -6.54 -10.25 -14.17
CA LYS A 229 -7.63 -10.77 -13.35
C LYS A 229 -8.61 -9.72 -12.84
N GLY A 230 -8.30 -8.43 -12.98
CA GLY A 230 -9.10 -7.33 -12.45
C GLY A 230 -9.08 -7.26 -10.92
N ILE A 231 -7.98 -7.69 -10.30
CA ILE A 231 -7.77 -7.59 -8.85
C ILE A 231 -7.24 -6.17 -8.56
N PRO A 232 -7.82 -5.43 -7.61
CA PRO A 232 -7.24 -4.16 -7.16
C PRO A 232 -5.81 -4.34 -6.66
N VAL A 233 -4.93 -3.39 -6.98
CA VAL A 233 -3.52 -3.46 -6.58
C VAL A 233 -3.03 -2.11 -6.08
N THR A 234 -2.21 -2.15 -5.03
CA THR A 234 -1.35 -1.03 -4.65
C THR A 234 0.09 -1.38 -5.01
N TYR A 235 0.83 -0.40 -5.50
CA TYR A 235 2.24 -0.58 -5.88
C TYR A 235 3.13 0.54 -5.34
N PRO A 236 3.18 0.73 -4.00
CA PRO A 236 3.91 1.83 -3.42
C PRO A 236 5.42 1.55 -3.48
N PRO A 237 6.23 2.47 -4.02
CA PRO A 237 7.67 2.44 -3.85
C PRO A 237 8.06 2.92 -2.45
N SER A 238 9.28 2.54 -2.02
CA SER A 238 9.80 2.86 -0.70
C SER A 238 11.13 3.68 -0.76
N PRO A 239 11.16 4.88 -1.39
CA PRO A 239 12.39 5.68 -1.57
C PRO A 239 12.74 6.46 -0.29
N ASN A 240 13.00 5.74 0.81
CA ASN A 240 13.30 6.34 2.11
C ASN A 240 14.49 7.31 2.03
N THR A 241 14.36 8.47 2.68
CA THR A 241 15.35 9.55 2.58
C THR A 241 16.68 9.09 3.17
N GLY A 242 17.77 9.27 2.41
CA GLY A 242 19.12 8.84 2.83
C GLY A 242 19.40 7.34 2.67
N GLY A 243 18.41 6.55 2.27
CA GLY A 243 18.54 5.14 1.91
C GLY A 243 18.27 4.91 0.42
N GLY A 244 17.07 4.41 0.10
CA GLY A 244 16.62 4.14 -1.27
C GLY A 244 16.29 5.41 -2.08
N GLY A 245 16.11 6.56 -1.41
CA GLY A 245 15.86 7.85 -2.04
C GLY A 245 16.86 8.94 -1.61
N PRO A 246 16.83 10.10 -2.30
CA PRO A 246 17.60 11.28 -1.90
C PRO A 246 17.34 11.69 -0.44
N ILE A 247 18.32 12.30 0.21
CA ILE A 247 18.18 12.77 1.61
C ILE A 247 17.11 13.86 1.77
N THR A 248 16.73 14.55 0.69
CA THR A 248 15.69 15.57 0.72
C THR A 248 14.32 14.95 0.50
N LEU A 249 13.35 15.31 1.34
CA LEU A 249 11.98 14.79 1.24
C LEU A 249 11.36 15.05 -0.14
N ALA A 250 11.53 16.25 -0.71
CA ALA A 250 11.01 16.56 -2.05
C ALA A 250 11.64 15.68 -3.16
N GLY A 251 12.94 15.36 -3.04
CA GLY A 251 13.61 14.49 -4.00
C GLY A 251 13.15 13.04 -3.89
N ALA A 252 12.96 12.55 -2.65
CA ALA A 252 12.38 11.24 -2.39
C ALA A 252 10.93 11.12 -2.88
N LEU A 253 10.11 12.14 -2.64
CA LEU A 253 8.72 12.19 -3.14
C LEU A 253 8.64 12.20 -4.67
N ALA A 254 9.49 12.97 -5.36
CA ALA A 254 9.52 12.97 -6.83
C ALA A 254 9.97 11.61 -7.39
N LEU A 255 10.94 10.96 -6.74
CA LEU A 255 11.38 9.62 -7.08
C LEU A 255 10.28 8.57 -6.86
N GLY A 256 9.63 8.59 -5.70
CA GLY A 256 8.53 7.68 -5.37
C GLY A 256 7.33 7.88 -6.27
N ASN A 257 6.98 9.12 -6.59
CA ASN A 257 5.90 9.38 -7.52
C ASN A 257 6.23 8.84 -8.92
N ALA A 258 7.45 9.09 -9.42
CA ALA A 258 7.90 8.51 -10.68
C ALA A 258 7.78 6.98 -10.67
N GLU A 259 8.17 6.33 -9.58
CA GLU A 259 8.12 4.88 -9.49
C GLU A 259 6.70 4.31 -9.43
N CYS A 260 5.83 4.90 -8.60
CA CYS A 260 4.44 4.49 -8.49
C CYS A 260 3.71 4.62 -9.84
N LEU A 261 3.99 5.71 -10.58
CA LEU A 261 3.41 5.96 -11.89
C LEU A 261 3.81 4.90 -12.94
N VAL A 262 4.98 4.25 -12.83
CA VAL A 262 5.33 3.13 -13.70
C VAL A 262 4.45 1.92 -13.41
N GLY A 263 4.19 1.61 -12.12
CA GLY A 263 3.26 0.56 -11.73
C GLY A 263 1.86 0.82 -12.30
N LEU A 264 1.39 2.07 -12.20
CA LEU A 264 0.13 2.50 -12.80
C LEU A 264 0.15 2.28 -14.32
N VAL A 265 1.16 2.78 -15.03
CA VAL A 265 1.30 2.61 -16.49
C VAL A 265 1.22 1.13 -16.89
N LEU A 266 1.98 0.25 -16.23
CA LEU A 266 1.98 -1.18 -16.56
C LEU A 266 0.58 -1.80 -16.42
N THR A 267 -0.13 -1.51 -15.31
CA THR A 267 -1.48 -2.05 -15.11
C THR A 267 -2.48 -1.54 -16.15
N GLN A 268 -2.40 -0.25 -16.51
CA GLN A 268 -3.30 0.36 -17.48
C GLN A 268 -3.00 -0.06 -18.92
N LEU A 269 -1.74 -0.38 -19.26
CA LEU A 269 -1.37 -0.92 -20.56
C LEU A 269 -1.91 -2.35 -20.77
N VAL A 270 -1.95 -3.17 -19.70
CA VAL A 270 -2.55 -4.51 -19.77
C VAL A 270 -4.06 -4.43 -19.88
N ARG A 271 -4.70 -3.63 -19.03
CA ARG A 271 -6.16 -3.46 -19.02
C ARG A 271 -6.51 -2.05 -18.52
N PRO A 272 -6.88 -1.13 -19.43
CA PRO A 272 -7.39 0.18 -19.04
C PRO A 272 -8.58 0.06 -18.09
N GLY A 273 -8.60 0.88 -17.03
CA GLY A 273 -9.61 0.82 -15.98
C GLY A 273 -9.31 -0.18 -14.86
N THR A 274 -8.13 -0.81 -14.85
CA THR A 274 -7.69 -1.65 -13.72
C THR A 274 -7.66 -0.81 -12.43
N PRO A 275 -8.31 -1.24 -11.33
CA PRO A 275 -8.27 -0.52 -10.06
C PRO A 275 -6.85 -0.47 -9.48
N PHE A 276 -6.31 0.74 -9.35
CA PHE A 276 -4.95 0.98 -8.88
C PHE A 276 -4.97 1.97 -7.72
N LEU A 277 -4.42 1.57 -6.58
CA LEU A 277 -4.32 2.42 -5.41
C LEU A 277 -2.94 3.10 -5.41
N TYR A 278 -2.93 4.40 -5.59
CA TYR A 278 -1.72 5.20 -5.74
C TYR A 278 -1.10 5.50 -4.38
N GLY A 279 0.21 5.43 -4.25
CA GLY A 279 0.88 5.90 -3.05
C GLY A 279 2.32 5.47 -3.02
N MET A 280 2.98 5.73 -1.91
CA MET A 280 4.38 5.40 -1.67
C MET A 280 4.63 5.33 -0.17
N ASN A 281 5.81 4.88 0.21
CA ASN A 281 6.28 4.85 1.58
C ASN A 281 7.60 5.63 1.68
N THR A 282 7.54 6.87 2.18
CA THR A 282 8.73 7.72 2.31
C THR A 282 8.94 8.11 3.76
N ALA A 283 9.79 7.37 4.45
CA ALA A 283 10.28 7.68 5.80
C ALA A 283 11.78 8.05 5.76
N ALA A 284 12.34 8.42 6.91
CA ALA A 284 13.75 8.75 7.03
C ALA A 284 14.58 7.54 7.43
N LEU A 285 15.71 7.31 6.77
CA LEU A 285 16.74 6.42 7.32
C LEU A 285 17.48 7.15 8.45
N ASP A 286 17.35 6.66 9.68
CA ASP A 286 18.08 7.23 10.80
C ASP A 286 19.59 7.00 10.63
N MET A 287 20.35 8.08 10.53
CA MET A 287 21.79 8.03 10.21
C MET A 287 22.64 7.33 11.28
N LYS A 288 22.12 7.20 12.51
CA LYS A 288 22.84 6.58 13.63
C LYS A 288 22.62 5.07 13.69
N SER A 289 21.38 4.63 13.52
CA SER A 289 20.96 3.23 13.68
C SER A 289 20.75 2.50 12.36
N ALA A 290 20.70 3.23 11.24
CA ALA A 290 20.41 2.73 9.90
C ALA A 290 19.06 1.98 9.81
N ILE A 291 18.11 2.31 10.68
CA ILE A 291 16.72 1.86 10.58
C ILE A 291 15.90 2.87 9.78
N VAL A 292 14.87 2.41 9.09
CA VAL A 292 13.86 3.30 8.53
C VAL A 292 12.92 3.69 9.67
N ALA A 293 12.97 4.95 10.09
CA ALA A 293 12.26 5.45 11.26
C ALA A 293 10.82 5.84 10.90
N TYR A 294 9.85 5.09 11.40
CA TYR A 294 8.42 5.32 11.17
C TYR A 294 7.91 6.48 12.04
N GLY A 295 8.52 6.71 13.20
CA GLY A 295 8.26 7.85 14.07
C GLY A 295 8.83 9.18 13.53
N ALA A 296 9.59 9.15 12.45
CA ALA A 296 10.21 10.33 11.87
C ALA A 296 9.16 11.26 11.25
N PRO A 297 9.32 12.60 11.36
CA PRO A 297 8.36 13.56 10.82
C PRO A 297 8.22 13.48 9.29
N GLU A 298 9.24 13.00 8.58
CA GLU A 298 9.22 12.78 7.13
C GLU A 298 8.07 11.86 6.69
N TRP A 299 7.70 10.88 7.53
CA TRP A 299 6.69 9.88 7.18
C TRP A 299 5.27 10.46 7.07
N PRO A 300 4.70 11.12 8.11
CA PRO A 300 3.41 11.77 8.00
C PRO A 300 3.44 13.00 7.06
N LEU A 301 4.54 13.75 7.01
CA LEU A 301 4.66 14.89 6.08
C LEU A 301 4.66 14.44 4.62
N GLY A 302 5.42 13.37 4.32
CA GLY A 302 5.38 12.71 3.03
C GLY A 302 3.97 12.26 2.71
N MET A 303 3.26 11.65 3.67
CA MET A 303 1.91 11.14 3.45
C MET A 303 0.95 12.21 3.01
N ALA A 304 0.95 13.35 3.68
CA ALA A 304 0.14 14.47 3.27
C ALA A 304 0.48 14.94 1.85
N ALA A 305 1.78 14.99 1.50
CA ALA A 305 2.23 15.39 0.17
C ALA A 305 1.82 14.41 -0.95
N TRP A 306 2.06 13.10 -0.79
CA TRP A 306 1.64 12.14 -1.82
C TRP A 306 0.12 11.96 -1.87
N THR A 307 -0.60 12.19 -0.77
CA THR A 307 -2.07 12.21 -0.80
C THR A 307 -2.59 13.34 -1.70
N GLU A 308 -1.95 14.50 -1.68
CA GLU A 308 -2.31 15.61 -2.57
C GLU A 308 -1.95 15.33 -4.04
N LEU A 309 -0.84 14.62 -4.31
CA LEU A 309 -0.52 14.14 -5.66
C LEU A 309 -1.55 13.13 -6.15
N GLY A 310 -1.94 12.15 -5.33
CA GLY A 310 -2.97 11.18 -5.69
C GLY A 310 -4.31 11.88 -5.99
N ARG A 311 -4.70 12.86 -5.16
CA ARG A 311 -5.89 13.68 -5.39
C ARG A 311 -5.80 14.46 -6.70
N SER A 312 -4.65 15.06 -7.04
CA SER A 312 -4.49 15.79 -8.30
C SER A 312 -4.56 14.89 -9.54
N TYR A 313 -4.19 13.61 -9.39
CA TYR A 313 -4.39 12.57 -10.41
C TYR A 313 -5.79 11.97 -10.42
N GLY A 314 -6.64 12.32 -9.44
CA GLY A 314 -7.96 11.71 -9.28
C GLY A 314 -7.91 10.25 -8.85
N LEU A 315 -6.82 9.81 -8.22
CA LEU A 315 -6.59 8.42 -7.79
C LEU A 315 -6.81 8.27 -6.28
N PRO A 316 -7.37 7.14 -5.83
CA PRO A 316 -7.41 6.83 -4.40
C PRO A 316 -6.01 6.53 -3.88
N VAL A 317 -5.79 6.79 -2.60
CA VAL A 317 -4.46 6.86 -1.99
C VAL A 317 -4.19 5.77 -0.96
N TRP A 318 -3.04 5.11 -1.09
CA TRP A 318 -2.38 4.30 -0.07
C TRP A 318 -1.64 5.20 0.91
N GLY A 319 -1.86 4.98 2.20
CA GLY A 319 -1.22 5.71 3.28
C GLY A 319 -0.81 4.81 4.44
N VAL A 320 -0.38 5.45 5.50
CA VAL A 320 0.30 4.83 6.65
C VAL A 320 -0.26 5.42 7.94
N ALA A 321 -0.37 4.61 8.98
CA ALA A 321 -0.87 5.08 10.27
C ALA A 321 -0.52 4.12 11.41
N GLY A 322 -0.48 4.65 12.63
CA GLY A 322 -0.60 3.82 13.84
C GLY A 322 0.60 2.92 14.14
N ALA A 323 1.77 3.24 13.58
CA ALA A 323 3.02 2.54 13.84
C ALA A 323 3.99 3.38 14.68
N THR A 324 4.97 2.71 15.27
CA THR A 324 5.98 3.34 16.13
C THR A 324 7.36 2.69 15.99
N ASP A 325 8.41 3.49 16.23
CA ASP A 325 9.78 3.01 16.40
C ASP A 325 10.07 2.53 17.82
N SER A 326 9.15 2.76 18.76
CA SER A 326 9.23 2.27 20.13
C SER A 326 9.23 0.75 20.16
N LYS A 327 9.88 0.18 21.18
CA LYS A 327 10.07 -1.27 21.34
C LYS A 327 8.96 -1.90 22.17
N VAL A 328 8.12 -1.05 22.76
CA VAL A 328 7.04 -1.39 23.68
C VAL A 328 5.93 -0.36 23.50
N VAL A 329 4.72 -0.68 23.96
CA VAL A 329 3.59 0.25 23.94
C VAL A 329 3.74 1.25 25.10
N ASP A 330 4.51 2.30 24.86
CA ASP A 330 4.81 3.37 25.83
C ASP A 330 4.37 4.76 25.33
N THR A 331 4.84 5.81 26.01
CA THR A 331 4.54 7.19 25.64
C THR A 331 5.03 7.54 24.23
N GLN A 332 6.18 6.99 23.79
CA GLN A 332 6.67 7.21 22.44
C GLN A 332 5.71 6.57 21.42
N ALA A 333 5.28 5.33 21.69
CA ALA A 333 4.28 4.65 20.86
C ALA A 333 3.00 5.46 20.71
N GLY A 334 2.45 5.96 21.83
CA GLY A 334 1.25 6.79 21.82
C GLY A 334 1.39 8.07 21.00
N ILE A 335 2.53 8.77 21.10
CA ILE A 335 2.78 10.02 20.36
C ILE A 335 2.92 9.75 18.86
N GLU A 336 3.77 8.81 18.47
CA GLU A 336 4.07 8.53 17.06
C GLU A 336 2.84 8.04 16.30
N ALA A 337 2.08 7.12 16.89
CA ALA A 337 0.82 6.64 16.31
C ALA A 337 -0.23 7.75 16.22
N THR A 338 -0.36 8.59 17.25
CA THR A 338 -1.32 9.71 17.21
C THR A 338 -1.01 10.67 16.06
N VAL A 339 0.26 11.02 15.86
CA VAL A 339 0.67 11.93 14.79
C VAL A 339 0.28 11.38 13.42
N THR A 340 0.58 10.11 13.16
CA THR A 340 0.32 9.49 11.85
C THR A 340 -1.18 9.28 11.61
N ILE A 341 -1.93 8.78 12.60
CA ILE A 341 -3.39 8.61 12.51
C ILE A 341 -4.08 9.95 12.26
N MET A 342 -3.73 10.99 13.02
CA MET A 342 -4.31 12.32 12.83
C MET A 342 -3.97 12.91 11.46
N THR A 343 -2.74 12.70 10.99
CA THR A 343 -2.34 13.14 9.65
C THR A 343 -3.15 12.44 8.57
N ALA A 344 -3.33 11.12 8.65
CA ALA A 344 -4.12 10.35 7.69
C ALA A 344 -5.57 10.85 7.59
N PHE A 345 -6.20 11.12 8.75
CA PHE A 345 -7.55 11.71 8.80
C PHE A 345 -7.61 13.10 8.19
N LEU A 346 -6.63 13.96 8.48
CA LEU A 346 -6.61 15.35 8.03
C LEU A 346 -6.23 15.48 6.56
N CYS A 347 -5.31 14.67 6.04
CA CYS A 347 -4.98 14.68 4.61
C CYS A 347 -6.00 13.91 3.76
N ARG A 348 -6.87 13.10 4.39
CA ARG A 348 -7.89 12.26 3.74
C ARG A 348 -7.29 11.13 2.90
N SER A 349 -6.22 10.50 3.39
CA SER A 349 -5.65 9.30 2.77
C SER A 349 -6.62 8.12 2.86
N ASN A 350 -6.77 7.33 1.79
CA ASN A 350 -7.91 6.43 1.67
C ASN A 350 -7.75 5.12 2.43
N LEU A 351 -6.65 4.41 2.25
CA LEU A 351 -6.39 3.14 2.93
C LEU A 351 -5.07 3.27 3.67
N ASN A 352 -5.12 3.25 5.01
CA ASN A 352 -3.97 3.48 5.88
C ASN A 352 -3.63 2.19 6.63
N HIS A 353 -2.47 1.63 6.32
CA HIS A 353 -1.95 0.39 6.91
C HIS A 353 -0.96 0.67 8.05
N ASP A 354 -0.42 -0.40 8.63
CA ASP A 354 0.59 -0.44 9.72
C ASP A 354 0.08 -0.20 11.15
N VAL A 355 -1.24 -0.11 11.35
CA VAL A 355 -1.79 0.00 12.70
C VAL A 355 -1.41 -1.25 13.50
N GLY A 356 -0.73 -1.04 14.64
CA GLY A 356 -0.28 -2.12 15.52
C GLY A 356 1.18 -2.55 15.31
N TYR A 357 1.91 -1.89 14.42
CA TYR A 357 3.35 -2.08 14.30
C TYR A 357 4.14 -1.37 15.39
N ILE A 358 5.10 -2.10 15.95
CA ILE A 358 6.16 -1.55 16.80
C ILE A 358 7.53 -1.91 16.22
N GLU A 359 8.59 -1.28 16.74
CA GLU A 359 9.96 -1.49 16.29
C GLU A 359 10.11 -1.36 14.76
N TYR A 360 9.75 -0.19 14.20
CA TYR A 360 9.96 0.14 12.78
C TYR A 360 9.37 -0.93 11.83
N GLY A 361 8.23 -1.52 12.21
CA GLY A 361 7.53 -2.56 11.45
C GLY A 361 8.12 -3.98 11.59
N SER A 362 9.03 -4.22 12.52
CA SER A 362 9.61 -5.55 12.73
C SER A 362 8.81 -6.45 13.67
N THR A 363 7.90 -5.88 14.47
CA THR A 363 7.11 -6.61 15.45
C THR A 363 5.64 -6.18 15.39
N SER A 364 4.73 -7.15 15.30
CA SER A 364 3.30 -6.92 15.48
C SER A 364 2.91 -6.93 16.96
N SER A 365 2.02 -6.02 17.35
CA SER A 365 1.50 -5.91 18.71
C SER A 365 -0.02 -5.75 18.65
N ALA A 366 -0.77 -6.56 19.42
CA ALA A 366 -2.24 -6.45 19.45
C ALA A 366 -2.70 -5.36 20.42
N GLU A 367 -1.86 -5.03 21.39
CA GLU A 367 -2.07 -3.97 22.39
C GLU A 367 -1.89 -2.56 21.82
N MET A 368 -1.19 -2.47 20.69
CA MET A 368 -0.93 -1.25 19.95
C MET A 368 -2.03 -1.04 18.92
#